data_AF-A0A1X6MLA6-F1
#
_entry.id   AF-A0A1X6MLA6-F1
#
_cell.length_a   1.000
_cell.length_b   1.000
_cell.length_c   1.000
_cell.angle_alpha   90.00
_cell.angle_beta   90.00
_cell.angle_gamma   90.00
#
_symmetry.space_group_name_H-M   'P 1'
#
loop_
_entity.id
_entity.type
_entity.pdbx_description
1 polymer ?
#
loop_
_entity_poly.entity_id
_entity_poly.type
_entity_poly.pdbx_seq_one_letter_code
_entity_poly.pdbx_strand_id
1 'polypeptide(L)'
;MASKQLGKLKQWAGEVISSRDKTVVTDEFRELEQDIELRRQGLWRLHVASEDYQHTLSKKKECEALDEAEKLLPIDALGVVMIKHGEEFGEDSAFGTSLVGMGRALCKVATLQETFALSFEDTFLASINRAEDEIKEYQAQRKKLESRRLSYDAAMTKLEKIKNSKKEKEKERNEAEDEYAKAQSRYEETAEDVRARMQAIQENEVAQLRELTAFLDLEIHFVAQYLDVLQDVRSSWVDE
;
A
#
# COMPACT_ATOMS: atom_id res chain seq x y z
N MET A 1 -2.71 -18.50 -16.97
CA MET A 1 -3.73 -18.75 -15.94
C MET A 1 -5.02 -17.93 -16.12
N ALA A 2 -5.04 -16.88 -16.96
CA ALA A 2 -6.22 -16.05 -17.22
C ALA A 2 -7.43 -16.77 -17.87
N SER A 3 -7.23 -17.77 -18.72
CA SER A 3 -8.35 -18.43 -19.44
C SER A 3 -9.23 -19.32 -18.55
N LYS A 4 -8.71 -19.82 -17.43
CA LYS A 4 -9.48 -20.60 -16.45
C LYS A 4 -10.44 -19.73 -15.63
N GLN A 5 -10.13 -18.45 -15.45
CA GLN A 5 -10.98 -17.53 -14.70
C GLN A 5 -12.19 -17.06 -15.51
N LEU A 6 -12.03 -16.90 -16.83
CA LEU A 6 -13.14 -16.55 -17.73
C LEU A 6 -14.20 -17.67 -17.86
N GLY A 7 -13.81 -18.94 -17.73
CA GLY A 7 -14.74 -20.07 -17.79
C GLY A 7 -15.70 -20.15 -16.59
N LYS A 8 -15.31 -19.61 -15.43
CA LYS A 8 -16.13 -19.59 -14.21
C LYS A 8 -17.24 -18.53 -14.25
N LEU A 9 -17.06 -17.45 -15.03
CA LEU A 9 -18.04 -16.36 -15.19
C LEU A 9 -19.40 -16.83 -15.69
N LYS A 10 -19.43 -17.84 -16.58
CA LYS A 10 -20.67 -18.29 -17.22
C LYS A 10 -21.53 -19.17 -16.32
N GLN A 11 -20.94 -19.76 -15.27
CA GLN A 11 -21.62 -20.67 -14.35
C GLN A 11 -22.38 -19.90 -13.24
N TRP A 12 -21.89 -18.71 -12.87
CA TRP A 12 -22.45 -17.89 -11.80
C TRP A 12 -23.78 -17.21 -12.17
N ALA A 13 -23.96 -16.79 -13.43
CA ALA A 13 -25.22 -16.20 -13.91
C ALA A 13 -26.42 -17.16 -13.81
N GLY A 14 -26.18 -18.48 -13.68
CA GLY A 14 -27.21 -19.50 -13.50
C GLY A 14 -27.41 -19.96 -12.05
N GLU A 15 -26.39 -19.89 -11.19
CA GLU A 15 -26.40 -20.54 -9.86
C GLU A 15 -26.78 -19.61 -8.69
N VAL A 16 -26.80 -18.29 -8.87
CA VAL A 16 -27.20 -17.33 -7.80
C VAL A 16 -28.70 -17.35 -7.51
N ILE A 17 -29.52 -17.97 -8.36
CA ILE A 17 -30.99 -17.76 -8.37
C ILE A 17 -31.80 -19.00 -7.94
N SER A 18 -31.20 -20.05 -7.36
CA SER A 18 -31.98 -21.27 -7.05
C SER A 18 -32.22 -21.60 -5.57
N SER A 19 -31.59 -20.95 -4.59
CA SER A 19 -31.88 -21.27 -3.18
C SER A 19 -32.88 -20.30 -2.59
N ARG A 20 -34.06 -20.84 -2.29
CA ARG A 20 -35.18 -20.28 -1.52
C ARG A 20 -34.85 -19.96 -0.05
N ASP A 21 -33.56 -19.89 0.28
CA ASP A 21 -32.99 -19.62 1.58
C ASP A 21 -32.18 -18.32 1.50
N LYS A 22 -32.19 -17.53 2.58
CA LYS A 22 -31.43 -16.29 2.82
C LYS A 22 -30.18 -16.17 1.96
N THR A 23 -29.90 -14.98 1.39
CA THR A 23 -28.69 -14.67 0.60
C THR A 23 -27.41 -15.33 1.15
N VAL A 24 -27.06 -16.53 0.65
CA VAL A 24 -25.88 -17.28 1.07
C VAL A 24 -24.71 -16.77 0.25
N VAL A 25 -23.71 -16.22 0.92
CA VAL A 25 -22.44 -15.85 0.30
C VAL A 25 -21.77 -17.12 -0.25
N THR A 26 -21.45 -17.14 -1.55
CA THR A 26 -20.79 -18.27 -2.21
C THR A 26 -19.38 -18.49 -1.66
N ASP A 27 -18.88 -19.73 -1.69
CA ASP A 27 -17.53 -20.03 -1.19
C ASP A 27 -16.43 -19.25 -1.94
N GLU A 28 -16.59 -19.05 -3.26
CA GLU A 28 -15.71 -18.19 -4.06
C GLU A 28 -15.66 -16.74 -3.54
N PHE A 29 -16.79 -16.17 -3.12
CA PHE A 29 -16.81 -14.82 -2.58
C PHE A 29 -16.12 -14.75 -1.22
N ARG A 30 -16.26 -15.80 -0.39
CA ARG A 30 -15.54 -15.90 0.89
C ARG A 30 -14.03 -15.99 0.70
N GLU A 31 -13.58 -16.76 -0.28
CA GLU A 31 -12.15 -16.84 -0.64
C GLU A 31 -11.61 -15.47 -1.06
N LEU A 32 -12.36 -14.75 -1.91
CA LEU A 32 -12.01 -13.38 -2.31
C LEU A 32 -11.98 -12.43 -1.10
N GLU A 33 -12.95 -12.50 -0.20
CA GLU A 33 -12.96 -11.66 1.01
C GLU A 33 -11.76 -11.93 1.91
N GLN A 34 -11.38 -13.20 2.06
CA GLN A 34 -10.21 -13.59 2.83
C GLN A 34 -8.91 -13.06 2.22
N ASP A 35 -8.77 -13.12 0.89
CA ASP A 35 -7.63 -12.54 0.17
C ASP A 35 -7.55 -11.01 0.36
N ILE A 36 -8.66 -10.30 0.21
CA ILE A 36 -8.71 -8.85 0.42
C ILE A 36 -8.34 -8.48 1.86
N GLU A 37 -8.81 -9.25 2.85
CA GLU A 37 -8.49 -9.01 4.25
C GLU A 37 -7.00 -9.27 4.55
N LEU A 38 -6.41 -10.31 3.95
CA LEU A 38 -4.98 -10.58 4.02
C LEU A 38 -4.18 -9.40 3.44
N ARG A 39 -4.57 -8.91 2.26
CA ARG A 39 -3.96 -7.75 1.60
C ARG A 39 -4.06 -6.50 2.45
N ARG A 40 -5.24 -6.22 3.02
CA ARG A 40 -5.46 -5.06 3.91
C ARG A 40 -4.52 -5.08 5.11
N GLN A 41 -4.44 -6.20 5.83
CA GLN A 41 -3.59 -6.31 7.02
C GLN A 41 -2.10 -6.25 6.66
N GLY A 42 -1.72 -6.81 5.51
CA GLY A 42 -0.36 -6.75 4.99
C GLY A 42 0.04 -5.33 4.61
N LEU A 43 -0.79 -4.65 3.82
CA LEU A 43 -0.57 -3.27 3.36
C LEU A 43 -0.43 -2.30 4.52
N TRP A 44 -1.31 -2.38 5.53
CA TRP A 44 -1.20 -1.52 6.71
C TRP A 44 0.13 -1.70 7.45
N ARG A 45 0.58 -2.95 7.63
CA ARG A 45 1.88 -3.22 8.28
C ARG A 45 3.05 -2.74 7.43
N LEU A 46 2.98 -2.96 6.12
CA LEU A 46 3.98 -2.47 5.17
C LEU A 46 4.06 -0.95 5.18
N HIS A 47 2.91 -0.26 5.21
CA HIS A 47 2.83 1.19 5.27
C HIS A 47 3.55 1.71 6.52
N VAL A 48 3.13 1.27 7.71
CA VAL A 48 3.72 1.72 8.98
C VAL A 48 5.23 1.49 9.01
N ALA A 49 5.70 0.29 8.64
CA ALA A 49 7.13 0.00 8.64
C ALA A 49 7.90 0.82 7.59
N SER A 50 7.29 1.11 6.44
CA SER A 50 7.90 1.89 5.37
C SER A 50 7.98 3.38 5.74
N GLU A 51 6.96 3.94 6.40
CA GLU A 51 7.01 5.31 6.95
C GLU A 51 8.10 5.45 8.02
N ASP A 52 8.20 4.50 8.95
CA ASP A 52 9.25 4.50 9.98
C ASP A 52 10.65 4.44 9.35
N TYR A 53 10.81 3.64 8.30
CA TYR A 53 12.05 3.53 7.55
C TYR A 53 12.39 4.83 6.82
N GLN A 54 11.45 5.39 6.03
CA GLN A 54 11.60 6.68 5.34
C GLN A 54 11.96 7.80 6.32
N HIS A 55 11.27 7.85 7.47
CA HIS A 55 11.51 8.84 8.50
C HIS A 55 12.94 8.71 9.02
N THR A 56 13.41 7.48 9.29
CA THR A 56 14.77 7.24 9.76
C THR A 56 15.82 7.69 8.75
N LEU A 57 15.61 7.44 7.45
CA LEU A 57 16.54 7.83 6.39
C LEU A 57 16.63 9.36 6.22
N SER A 58 15.54 10.08 6.43
CA SER A 58 15.44 11.53 6.20
C SER A 58 15.60 12.38 7.47
N LYS A 59 15.65 11.76 8.65
CA LYS A 59 15.66 12.47 9.94
C LYS A 59 16.94 13.25 10.17
N LYS A 60 16.82 14.57 10.01
CA LYS A 60 17.86 15.53 10.39
C LYS A 60 17.72 15.99 11.83
N LYS A 61 18.85 16.19 12.51
CA LYS A 61 18.92 16.68 13.88
C LYS A 61 20.10 17.62 14.07
N GLU A 62 20.01 18.50 15.05
CA GLU A 62 21.14 19.31 15.50
C GLU A 62 22.21 18.40 16.13
N CYS A 63 23.47 18.78 15.96
CA CYS A 63 24.61 18.08 16.54
C CYS A 63 25.33 19.02 17.49
N GLU A 64 25.42 18.64 18.77
CA GLU A 64 26.12 19.44 19.79
C GLU A 64 27.61 19.65 19.51
N ALA A 65 28.21 18.81 18.65
CA ALA A 65 29.60 18.94 18.22
C ALA A 65 29.81 19.99 17.12
N LEU A 66 28.74 20.60 16.61
CA LEU A 66 28.78 21.67 15.62
C LEU A 66 28.24 22.96 16.25
N ASP A 67 28.97 24.06 16.05
CA ASP A 67 28.55 25.38 16.54
C ASP A 67 27.31 25.93 15.79
N GLU A 68 26.99 25.32 14.65
CA GLU A 68 25.89 25.71 13.78
C GLU A 68 24.61 24.99 14.20
N ALA A 69 23.51 25.73 14.41
CA ALA A 69 22.19 25.18 14.71
C ALA A 69 21.51 24.51 13.49
N GLU A 70 22.27 24.15 12.46
CA GLU A 70 21.74 23.47 11.29
C GLU A 70 21.41 22.01 11.62
N LYS A 71 20.24 21.56 11.15
CA LYS A 71 19.84 20.16 11.26
C LYS A 71 20.43 19.38 10.10
N LEU A 72 21.29 18.43 10.41
CA LEU A 72 21.94 17.57 9.44
C LEU A 72 21.55 16.11 9.65
N LEU A 73 21.74 15.28 8.62
CA LEU A 73 21.73 13.84 8.83
C LEU A 73 22.89 13.46 9.77
N PRO A 74 22.73 12.45 10.64
CA PRO A 74 23.80 12.05 11.55
C PRO A 74 25.13 11.72 10.85
N ILE A 75 25.07 11.09 9.66
CA ILE A 75 26.24 10.77 8.85
C ILE A 75 26.92 12.03 8.28
N ASP A 76 26.14 13.05 7.94
CA ASP A 76 26.63 14.32 7.44
C ASP A 76 27.32 15.12 8.56
N ALA A 77 26.67 15.21 9.73
CA ALA A 77 27.25 15.85 10.90
C ALA A 77 28.59 15.20 11.29
N LEU A 78 28.69 13.86 11.24
CA LEU A 78 29.95 13.16 11.44
C LEU A 78 31.00 13.57 10.39
N GLY A 79 30.61 13.64 9.11
CA GLY A 79 31.48 14.10 8.03
C GLY A 79 32.03 15.51 8.27
N VAL A 80 31.17 16.46 8.64
CA VAL A 80 31.55 17.84 8.94
C VAL A 80 32.53 17.92 10.11
N VAL A 81 32.29 17.18 11.20
CA VAL A 81 33.20 17.14 12.35
C VAL A 81 34.56 16.55 11.96
N MET A 82 34.58 15.47 11.18
CA MET A 82 35.83 14.86 10.70
C MET A 82 36.64 15.82 9.82
N ILE A 83 35.97 16.57 8.94
CA ILE A 83 36.62 17.58 8.11
C ILE A 83 37.24 18.68 8.99
N LYS A 84 36.42 19.30 9.87
CA LYS A 84 36.88 20.39 10.75
C LYS A 84 38.09 19.96 11.58
N HIS A 85 38.01 18.79 12.22
CA HIS A 85 39.11 18.28 13.05
C HIS A 85 40.34 17.89 12.22
N GLY A 86 40.16 17.29 11.04
CA GLY A 86 41.27 16.93 10.16
C GLY A 86 42.05 18.16 9.67
N GLU A 87 41.36 19.26 9.39
CA GLU A 87 41.96 20.54 9.01
C GLU A 87 42.82 21.17 10.12
N GLU A 88 42.52 20.91 11.40
CA GLU A 88 43.32 21.41 12.53
C GLU A 88 44.74 20.84 12.59
N PHE A 89 44.96 19.63 12.03
CA PHE A 89 46.29 19.02 12.00
C PHE A 89 47.18 19.54 10.85
N GLY A 90 46.61 20.18 9.84
CA GLY A 90 47.31 20.60 8.62
C GLY A 90 47.63 19.45 7.65
N GLU A 91 48.14 19.82 6.46
CA GLU A 91 48.33 18.91 5.32
C GLU A 91 49.45 17.87 5.52
N ASP A 92 50.38 18.12 6.44
CA ASP A 92 51.50 17.21 6.73
C ASP A 92 51.08 15.99 7.59
N SER A 93 49.88 16.02 8.18
CA SER A 93 49.35 14.93 8.99
C SER A 93 48.64 13.88 8.13
N ALA A 94 49.20 12.68 8.05
CA ALA A 94 48.55 11.53 7.41
C ALA A 94 47.16 11.23 8.00
N PHE A 95 47.02 11.39 9.33
CA PHE A 95 45.73 11.21 10.00
C PHE A 95 44.76 12.34 9.67
N GLY A 96 45.21 13.60 9.71
CA GLY A 96 44.37 14.77 9.40
C GLY A 96 43.86 14.74 7.97
N THR A 97 44.73 14.46 7.00
CA THR A 97 44.36 14.29 5.59
C THR A 97 43.39 13.13 5.37
N SER A 98 43.58 12.00 6.06
CA SER A 98 42.65 10.86 6.01
C SER A 98 41.28 11.18 6.63
N LEU A 99 41.24 11.93 7.74
CA LEU A 99 40.00 12.42 8.35
C LEU A 99 39.21 13.31 7.39
N VAL A 100 39.88 14.26 6.72
CA VAL A 100 39.25 15.13 5.73
C VAL A 100 38.71 14.32 4.55
N GLY A 101 39.49 13.37 4.02
CA GLY A 101 39.06 12.52 2.91
C GLY A 101 37.83 11.68 3.27
N MET A 102 37.84 11.02 4.42
CA MET A 102 36.71 10.23 4.91
C MET A 102 35.49 11.11 5.22
N GLY A 103 35.69 12.27 5.84
CA GLY A 103 34.59 13.18 6.16
C GLY A 103 33.87 13.70 4.93
N ARG A 104 34.59 14.07 3.87
CA ARG A 104 34.00 14.47 2.58
C ARG A 104 33.18 13.35 1.94
N ALA A 105 33.65 12.12 2.03
CA ALA A 105 32.90 10.96 1.56
C ALA A 105 31.59 10.75 2.34
N LEU A 106 31.62 10.88 3.67
CA LEU A 106 30.40 10.77 4.48
C LEU A 106 29.37 11.86 4.17
N CYS A 107 29.80 13.10 3.94
CA CYS A 107 28.91 14.17 3.45
C CYS A 107 28.30 13.84 2.09
N LYS A 108 29.10 13.30 1.14
CA LYS A 108 28.61 12.86 -0.17
C LYS A 108 27.60 11.72 -0.04
N VAL A 109 27.85 10.75 0.84
CA VAL A 109 26.92 9.65 1.15
C VAL A 109 25.63 10.19 1.77
N ALA A 110 25.69 11.22 2.61
CA ALA A 110 24.49 11.85 3.16
C ALA A 110 23.55 12.33 2.04
N THR A 111 24.08 13.03 1.03
CA THR A 111 23.31 13.47 -0.13
C THR A 111 22.72 12.30 -0.93
N LEU A 112 23.48 11.21 -1.09
CA LEU A 112 22.97 9.98 -1.72
C LEU A 112 21.81 9.38 -0.92
N GLN A 113 21.93 9.34 0.41
CA GLN A 113 20.90 8.82 1.32
C GLN A 113 19.63 9.67 1.25
N GLU A 114 19.74 11.00 1.19
CA GLU A 114 18.58 11.89 1.02
C GLU A 114 17.87 11.64 -0.31
N THR A 115 18.63 11.50 -1.39
CA THR A 115 18.07 11.22 -2.72
C THR A 115 17.35 9.87 -2.74
N PHE A 116 17.95 8.86 -2.10
CA PHE A 116 17.35 7.55 -1.91
C PHE A 116 16.06 7.62 -1.09
N ALA A 117 16.05 8.35 0.04
CA ALA A 117 14.89 8.50 0.91
C ALA A 117 13.70 9.15 0.17
N LEU A 118 13.96 10.21 -0.60
CA LEU A 118 12.95 10.87 -1.43
C LEU A 118 12.43 9.92 -2.53
N SER A 119 13.32 9.21 -3.21
CA SER A 119 12.94 8.27 -4.25
C SER A 119 12.10 7.11 -3.70
N PHE A 120 12.42 6.61 -2.50
CA PHE A 120 11.66 5.58 -1.81
C PHE A 120 10.24 6.06 -1.44
N GLU A 121 10.13 7.30 -0.95
CA GLU A 121 8.86 7.95 -0.62
C GLU A 121 7.96 8.11 -1.87
N ASP A 122 8.52 8.68 -2.93
CA ASP A 122 7.79 9.02 -4.17
C ASP A 122 7.41 7.79 -5.01
N THR A 123 8.02 6.63 -4.75
CA THR A 123 7.78 5.39 -5.51
C THR A 123 7.11 4.32 -4.66
N PHE A 124 7.87 3.57 -3.89
CA PHE A 124 7.38 2.39 -3.17
C PHE A 124 6.35 2.78 -2.11
N LEU A 125 6.62 3.78 -1.29
CA LEU A 125 5.67 4.23 -0.26
C LEU A 125 4.40 4.81 -0.89
N ALA A 126 4.52 5.63 -1.94
CA ALA A 126 3.38 6.10 -2.72
C ALA A 126 2.56 4.95 -3.36
N SER A 127 3.20 3.84 -3.75
CA SER A 127 2.49 2.66 -4.26
C SER A 127 1.68 1.95 -3.17
N ILE A 128 2.21 1.86 -1.94
CA ILE A 128 1.49 1.29 -0.79
C ILE A 128 0.27 2.15 -0.47
N ASN A 129 0.43 3.48 -0.43
CA ASN A 129 -0.67 4.42 -0.19
C ASN A 129 -1.81 4.27 -1.20
N ARG A 130 -1.47 4.16 -2.50
CA ARG A 130 -2.47 3.89 -3.55
C ARG A 130 -3.22 2.58 -3.32
N ALA A 131 -2.51 1.51 -2.96
CA ALA A 131 -3.13 0.22 -2.66
C ALA A 131 -4.02 0.26 -1.40
N GLU A 132 -3.65 1.02 -0.37
CA GLU A 132 -4.52 1.25 0.79
C GLU A 132 -5.81 1.99 0.42
N ASP A 133 -5.73 2.98 -0.47
CA ASP A 133 -6.90 3.72 -0.93
C ASP A 133 -7.85 2.83 -1.74
N GLU A 134 -7.34 1.94 -2.61
CA GLU A 134 -8.15 0.91 -3.28
C GLU A 134 -8.91 0.03 -2.28
N ILE A 135 -8.26 -0.36 -1.17
CA ILE A 135 -8.87 -1.15 -0.10
C ILE A 135 -9.93 -0.34 0.65
N LYS A 136 -9.69 0.95 0.94
CA LYS A 136 -10.68 1.84 1.58
C LYS A 136 -11.92 2.00 0.69
N GLU A 137 -11.74 2.15 -0.62
CA GLU A 137 -12.85 2.23 -1.56
C GLU A 137 -13.65 0.92 -1.62
N TYR A 138 -12.96 -0.23 -1.63
CA TYR A 138 -13.61 -1.54 -1.51
C TYR A 138 -14.45 -1.63 -0.21
N GLN A 139 -13.90 -1.23 0.94
CA GLN A 139 -14.62 -1.26 2.21
C GLN A 139 -15.88 -0.37 2.19
N ALA A 140 -15.80 0.80 1.56
CA ALA A 140 -16.95 1.68 1.39
C ALA A 140 -18.07 1.02 0.54
N GLN A 141 -17.71 0.36 -0.57
CA GLN A 141 -18.68 -0.39 -1.37
C GLN A 141 -19.22 -1.62 -0.64
N ARG A 142 -18.38 -2.33 0.13
CA ARG A 142 -18.83 -3.47 0.93
C ARG A 142 -19.86 -3.06 1.97
N LYS A 143 -19.67 -1.90 2.61
CA LYS A 143 -20.66 -1.31 3.54
C LYS A 143 -21.95 -0.93 2.82
N LYS A 144 -21.87 -0.38 1.60
CA LYS A 144 -23.05 -0.10 0.76
C LYS A 144 -23.80 -1.38 0.41
N LEU A 145 -23.09 -2.45 0.04
CA LEU A 145 -23.68 -3.76 -0.25
C LEU A 145 -24.43 -4.34 0.95
N GLU A 146 -23.87 -4.24 2.16
CA GLU A 146 -24.55 -4.71 3.37
C GLU A 146 -25.84 -3.92 3.63
N SER A 147 -25.84 -2.60 3.40
CA SER A 147 -27.06 -1.78 3.48
C SER A 147 -28.12 -2.19 2.43
N ARG A 148 -27.70 -2.52 1.20
CA ARG A 148 -28.61 -3.02 0.15
C ARG A 148 -29.17 -4.40 0.51
N ARG A 149 -28.35 -5.30 1.07
CA ARG A 149 -28.76 -6.62 1.54
C ARG A 149 -29.87 -6.52 2.58
N LEU A 150 -29.72 -5.65 3.58
CA LEU A 150 -30.76 -5.42 4.60
C LEU A 150 -32.07 -4.90 4.00
N SER A 151 -31.98 -4.03 3.00
CA SER A 151 -33.17 -3.49 2.30
C SER A 151 -33.87 -4.58 1.49
N TYR A 152 -33.10 -5.43 0.81
CA TYR A 152 -33.59 -6.58 0.06
C TYR A 152 -34.28 -7.61 0.97
N ASP A 153 -33.64 -7.98 2.09
CA ASP A 153 -34.21 -8.90 3.08
C ASP A 153 -35.53 -8.38 3.67
N ALA A 154 -35.60 -7.07 3.93
CA ALA A 154 -36.82 -6.41 4.43
C ALA A 154 -37.95 -6.45 3.39
N ALA A 155 -37.65 -6.14 2.13
CA ALA A 155 -38.63 -6.19 1.04
C ALA A 155 -39.11 -7.63 0.76
N MET A 156 -38.21 -8.62 0.83
CA MET A 156 -38.53 -10.04 0.73
C MET A 156 -39.50 -10.47 1.85
N THR A 157 -39.16 -10.15 3.09
CA THR A 157 -40.00 -10.47 4.26
C THR A 157 -41.38 -9.81 4.17
N LYS A 158 -41.44 -8.56 3.68
CA LYS A 158 -42.70 -7.85 3.45
C LYS A 158 -43.54 -8.55 2.39
N LEU A 159 -42.95 -8.89 1.24
CA LEU A 159 -43.64 -9.59 0.16
C LEU A 159 -44.18 -10.96 0.59
N GLU A 160 -43.42 -11.72 1.37
CA GLU A 160 -43.87 -13.01 1.91
C GLU A 160 -45.07 -12.88 2.85
N LYS A 161 -45.07 -11.87 3.73
CA LYS A 161 -46.20 -11.60 4.64
C LYS A 161 -47.47 -11.26 3.86
N ILE A 162 -47.35 -10.40 2.86
CA ILE A 162 -48.46 -9.98 2.00
C ILE A 162 -49.03 -11.16 1.21
N LYS A 163 -48.15 -12.00 0.61
CA LYS A 163 -48.57 -13.22 -0.10
C LYS A 163 -49.29 -14.23 0.79
N ASN A 164 -48.94 -14.30 2.07
CA ASN A 164 -49.58 -15.20 3.04
C ASN A 164 -50.88 -14.64 3.64
N SER A 165 -51.19 -13.36 3.40
CA SER A 165 -52.42 -12.71 3.89
C SER A 165 -53.58 -12.87 2.90
N LYS A 166 -54.67 -13.51 3.33
CA LYS A 166 -55.89 -13.70 2.51
C LYS A 166 -56.74 -12.42 2.33
N LYS A 167 -56.38 -11.31 2.98
CA LYS A 167 -57.20 -10.08 3.07
C LYS A 167 -56.63 -8.88 2.30
N GLU A 168 -55.44 -8.98 1.73
CA GLU A 168 -54.77 -7.83 1.11
C GLU A 168 -55.23 -7.56 -0.31
N LYS A 169 -55.24 -6.28 -0.68
CA LYS A 169 -55.71 -5.83 -2.00
C LYS A 169 -54.63 -6.11 -3.04
N GLU A 170 -55.04 -6.48 -4.26
CA GLU A 170 -54.16 -6.71 -5.41
C GLU A 170 -53.15 -5.55 -5.63
N LYS A 171 -53.57 -4.31 -5.35
CA LYS A 171 -52.70 -3.14 -5.38
C LYS A 171 -51.54 -3.20 -4.38
N GLU A 172 -51.77 -3.58 -3.12
CA GLU A 172 -50.73 -3.68 -2.09
C GLU A 172 -49.71 -4.78 -2.44
N ARG A 173 -50.21 -5.88 -3.02
CA ARG A 173 -49.36 -6.95 -3.53
C ARG A 173 -48.47 -6.47 -4.68
N ASN A 174 -49.03 -5.77 -5.67
CA ASN A 174 -48.25 -5.25 -6.80
C ASN A 174 -47.18 -4.25 -6.32
N GLU A 175 -47.52 -3.36 -5.39
CA GLU A 175 -46.55 -2.41 -4.81
C GLU A 175 -45.39 -3.12 -4.08
N ALA A 176 -45.68 -4.22 -3.37
CA ALA A 176 -44.65 -5.01 -2.69
C ALA A 176 -43.78 -5.83 -3.65
N GLU A 177 -44.35 -6.35 -4.74
CA GLU A 177 -43.60 -7.02 -5.81
C GLU A 177 -42.64 -6.03 -6.51
N ASP A 178 -43.10 -4.81 -6.79
CA ASP A 178 -42.27 -3.73 -7.35
C ASP A 178 -41.14 -3.30 -6.40
N GLU A 179 -41.43 -3.15 -5.10
CA GLU A 179 -40.43 -2.81 -4.09
C GLU A 179 -39.35 -3.89 -3.96
N TYR A 180 -39.78 -5.16 -3.94
CA TYR A 180 -38.89 -6.32 -3.94
C TYR A 180 -37.97 -6.33 -5.18
N ALA A 181 -38.54 -6.18 -6.37
CA ALA A 181 -37.77 -6.19 -7.62
C ALA A 181 -36.73 -5.05 -7.66
N LYS A 182 -37.10 -3.85 -7.19
CA LYS A 182 -36.17 -2.71 -7.09
C LYS A 182 -35.06 -2.95 -6.06
N ALA A 183 -35.39 -3.52 -4.90
CA ALA A 183 -34.40 -3.82 -3.87
C ALA A 183 -33.43 -4.92 -4.32
N GLN A 184 -33.94 -5.95 -5.00
CA GLN A 184 -33.16 -7.02 -5.60
C GLN A 184 -32.17 -6.48 -6.64
N SER A 185 -32.65 -5.72 -7.62
CA SER A 185 -31.82 -5.16 -8.69
C SER A 185 -30.68 -4.28 -8.13
N ARG A 186 -30.96 -3.43 -7.13
CA ARG A 186 -29.93 -2.60 -6.48
C ARG A 186 -28.90 -3.41 -5.70
N TYR A 187 -29.33 -4.51 -5.08
CA TYR A 187 -28.43 -5.42 -4.37
C TYR A 187 -27.51 -6.13 -5.36
N GLU A 188 -28.06 -6.66 -6.45
CA GLU A 188 -27.31 -7.35 -7.52
C GLU A 188 -26.27 -6.41 -8.16
N GLU A 189 -26.67 -5.20 -8.55
CA GLU A 189 -25.77 -4.18 -9.10
C GLU A 189 -24.61 -3.87 -8.13
N THR A 190 -24.92 -3.65 -6.85
CA THR A 190 -23.88 -3.35 -5.85
C THR A 190 -22.99 -4.57 -5.57
N ALA A 191 -23.52 -5.80 -5.71
CA ALA A 191 -22.74 -7.03 -5.54
C ALA A 191 -21.75 -7.23 -6.68
N GLU A 192 -22.16 -6.90 -7.91
CA GLU A 192 -21.27 -6.87 -9.08
C GLU A 192 -20.18 -5.81 -8.93
N ASP A 193 -20.52 -4.59 -8.50
CA ASP A 193 -19.55 -3.53 -8.22
C ASP A 193 -18.49 -3.96 -7.20
N VAL A 194 -18.90 -4.60 -6.11
CA VAL A 194 -17.98 -5.11 -5.07
C VAL A 194 -17.07 -6.18 -5.65
N ARG A 195 -17.60 -7.13 -6.42
CA ARG A 195 -16.81 -8.19 -7.05
C ARG A 195 -15.78 -7.63 -8.03
N ALA A 196 -16.19 -6.71 -8.89
CA ALA A 196 -15.30 -6.07 -9.85
C ALA A 196 -14.13 -5.38 -9.16
N ARG A 197 -14.38 -4.73 -8.02
CA ARG A 197 -13.31 -4.11 -7.20
C ARG A 197 -12.37 -5.13 -6.57
N MET A 198 -12.89 -6.23 -6.03
CA MET A 198 -12.05 -7.30 -5.49
C MET A 198 -11.12 -7.88 -6.56
N GLN A 199 -11.64 -8.11 -7.76
CA GLN A 199 -10.88 -8.59 -8.91
C GLN A 199 -9.80 -7.58 -9.34
N ALA A 200 -10.16 -6.30 -9.45
CA ALA A 200 -9.19 -5.26 -9.79
C ALA A 200 -8.02 -5.21 -8.80
N ILE A 201 -8.29 -5.32 -7.50
CA ILE A 201 -7.25 -5.37 -6.46
C ILE A 201 -6.35 -6.60 -6.61
N GLN A 202 -6.91 -7.76 -6.98
CA GLN A 202 -6.14 -8.97 -7.22
C GLN A 202 -5.28 -8.89 -8.47
N GLU A 203 -5.85 -8.39 -9.56
CA GLU A 203 -5.15 -8.22 -10.85
C GLU A 203 -4.01 -7.19 -10.76
N ASN A 204 -4.05 -6.30 -9.76
CA ASN A 204 -3.00 -5.33 -9.49
C ASN A 204 -1.68 -5.95 -8.96
N GLU A 205 -1.65 -7.26 -8.70
CA GLU A 205 -0.45 -7.98 -8.24
C GLU A 205 0.76 -7.79 -9.16
N VAL A 206 0.55 -7.72 -10.49
CA VAL A 206 1.63 -7.48 -11.46
C VAL A 206 2.25 -6.09 -11.27
N ALA A 207 1.43 -5.08 -11.00
CA ALA A 207 1.94 -3.73 -10.73
C ALA A 207 2.66 -3.68 -9.37
N GLN A 208 2.10 -4.32 -8.34
CA GLN A 208 2.74 -4.42 -7.01
C GLN A 208 4.12 -5.08 -7.10
N LEU A 209 4.25 -6.17 -7.86
CA LEU A 209 5.54 -6.82 -8.10
C LEU A 209 6.53 -5.89 -8.82
N ARG A 210 6.05 -5.11 -9.79
CA ARG A 210 6.88 -4.13 -10.49
C ARG A 210 7.38 -3.03 -9.56
N GLU A 211 6.53 -2.49 -8.69
CA GLU A 211 6.92 -1.45 -7.72
C GLU A 211 7.92 -2.01 -6.69
N LEU A 212 7.74 -3.26 -6.24
CA LEU A 212 8.71 -3.93 -5.37
C LEU A 212 10.06 -4.18 -6.08
N THR A 213 10.03 -4.54 -7.37
CA THR A 213 11.25 -4.69 -8.18
C THR A 213 11.97 -3.35 -8.33
N ALA A 214 11.23 -2.27 -8.59
CA ALA A 214 11.80 -0.93 -8.67
C ALA A 214 12.44 -0.50 -7.34
N PHE A 215 11.84 -0.86 -6.20
CA PHE A 215 12.45 -0.63 -4.89
C PHE A 215 13.75 -1.41 -4.71
N LEU A 216 13.80 -2.68 -5.11
CA LEU A 216 15.04 -3.47 -5.09
C LEU A 216 16.15 -2.82 -5.93
N ASP A 217 15.81 -2.36 -7.14
CA ASP A 217 16.77 -1.69 -8.02
C ASP A 217 17.26 -0.36 -7.42
N LEU A 218 16.37 0.39 -6.77
CA LEU A 218 16.69 1.63 -6.06
C LEU A 218 17.69 1.38 -4.92
N GLU A 219 17.47 0.34 -4.12
CA GLU A 219 18.39 -0.09 -3.04
C GLU A 219 19.76 -0.50 -3.60
N ILE A 220 19.79 -1.33 -4.66
CA ILE A 220 21.04 -1.75 -5.31
C ILE A 220 21.81 -0.54 -5.82
N HIS A 221 21.12 0.42 -6.43
CA HIS A 221 21.75 1.64 -6.95
C HIS A 221 22.36 2.48 -5.82
N PHE A 222 21.62 2.70 -4.73
CA PHE A 222 22.12 3.44 -3.57
C PHE A 222 23.36 2.77 -2.95
N VAL A 223 23.32 1.45 -2.74
CA VAL A 223 24.46 0.71 -2.18
C VAL A 223 25.67 0.73 -3.11
N ALA A 224 25.46 0.62 -4.43
CA ALA A 224 26.55 0.71 -5.40
C ALA A 224 27.21 2.10 -5.37
N GLN A 225 26.42 3.17 -5.36
CA GLN A 225 26.97 4.54 -5.28
C GLN A 225 27.68 4.80 -3.96
N TYR A 226 27.15 4.29 -2.84
CA TYR A 226 27.85 4.35 -1.56
C TYR A 226 29.23 3.66 -1.68
N LEU A 227 29.25 2.43 -2.18
CA LEU A 227 30.48 1.65 -2.33
C LEU A 227 31.51 2.39 -3.18
N ASP A 228 31.09 2.98 -4.31
CA ASP A 228 31.98 3.75 -5.18
C ASP A 228 32.63 4.93 -4.42
N VAL A 229 31.85 5.65 -3.61
CA VAL A 229 32.37 6.75 -2.77
C VAL A 229 33.43 6.27 -1.78
N LEU A 230 33.23 5.10 -1.16
CA LEU A 230 34.24 4.52 -0.25
C LEU A 230 35.47 4.00 -0.99
N GLN A 231 35.29 3.42 -2.17
CA GLN A 231 36.40 2.93 -2.99
C GLN A 231 37.27 4.08 -3.50
N ASP A 232 36.67 5.22 -3.86
CA ASP A 232 37.39 6.44 -4.20
C ASP A 232 38.30 6.86 -3.03
N VAL A 233 37.78 6.91 -1.80
CA VAL A 233 38.58 7.23 -0.60
C VAL A 233 39.67 6.19 -0.37
N ARG A 234 39.36 4.90 -0.53
CA ARG A 234 40.34 3.82 -0.36
C ARG A 234 41.49 3.92 -1.35
N SER A 235 41.24 4.41 -2.57
CA SER A 235 42.27 4.55 -3.60
C SER A 235 43.34 5.60 -3.26
N SER A 236 42.97 6.59 -2.43
CA SER A 236 43.86 7.65 -1.95
C SER A 236 44.23 7.49 -0.46
N TRP A 237 44.00 6.31 0.12
CA TRP A 237 44.25 6.08 1.53
C TRP A 237 45.75 6.04 1.82
N VAL A 238 46.17 6.58 2.97
CA VAL A 238 47.56 6.48 3.41
C VAL A 238 47.77 5.06 3.97
N ASP A 239 48.61 4.27 3.32
CA ASP A 239 49.03 2.97 3.82
C ASP A 239 50.01 3.13 5.00
N GLU A 240 49.87 2.29 6.04
CA GLU A 240 50.78 2.22 7.20
C GLU A 240 52.11 1.53 6.89
#